data_AF-A0A6V7LFD1-F1
#
_entry.id   AF-A0A6V7LFD1-F1
#
_cell.length_a   1.000
_cell.length_b   1.000
_cell.length_c   1.000
_cell.angle_alpha   90.00
_cell.angle_beta   90.00
_cell.angle_gamma   90.00
#
_symmetry.space_group_name_H-M   'P 1'
#
loop_
_entity.id
_entity.type
_entity.pdbx_description
1 polymer ?
#
loop_
_entity_poly.entity_id
_entity_poly.type
_entity_poly.pdbx_seq_one_letter_code
_entity_poly.pdbx_strand_id
1 'polypeptide(L)' 'YAMIQVNYRGSTGMGSDNVEYLQGRVGDTDVKDCVKACEQALTKYKWLDDARIGLSGGSHGGFLVAHLSGQYP' A
#
# COMPACT_ATOMS: atom_id res chain seq x y z
N TYR A 1 -7.58 16.76 -2.77
CA TYR A 1 -7.01 15.47 -2.35
C TYR A 1 -6.26 14.85 -3.52
N ALA A 2 -5.15 14.17 -3.25
CA ALA A 2 -4.45 13.32 -4.21
C ALA A 2 -4.70 11.86 -3.83
N MET A 3 -4.82 10.97 -4.81
CA MET A 3 -5.06 9.55 -4.58
C MET A 3 -3.90 8.74 -5.13
N ILE A 4 -3.37 7.84 -4.31
CA ILE A 4 -2.36 6.85 -4.72
C ILE A 4 -3.05 5.49 -4.63
N GLN A 5 -3.09 4.76 -5.76
CA GLN A 5 -3.56 3.39 -5.82
C GLN A 5 -2.36 2.49 -6.12
N VAL A 6 -2.12 1.50 -5.26
CA VAL A 6 -0.90 0.69 -5.28
C VAL A 6 -1.26 -0.74 -5.65
N ASN A 7 -0.73 -1.19 -6.79
CA ASN A 7 -0.68 -2.62 -7.13
C ASN A 7 0.55 -3.22 -6.44
N TYR A 8 0.42 -3.58 -5.16
CA TYR A 8 1.47 -4.22 -4.38
C TYR A 8 1.80 -5.62 -4.90
N ARG A 9 2.97 -6.16 -4.54
CA ARG A 9 3.33 -7.56 -4.83
C ARG A 9 2.28 -8.51 -4.27
N GLY A 10 1.71 -9.35 -5.13
CA GLY A 10 0.49 -10.12 -4.85
C GLY A 10 -0.71 -9.71 -5.69
N SER A 11 -0.70 -8.50 -6.25
CA SER A 11 -1.78 -8.04 -7.14
C SER A 11 -1.81 -8.84 -8.44
N THR A 12 -2.99 -8.94 -9.03
CA THR A 12 -3.18 -9.65 -10.30
C THR A 12 -2.67 -8.82 -11.49
N GLY A 13 -2.43 -9.47 -12.62
CA GLY A 13 -2.00 -8.80 -13.86
C GLY A 13 -0.48 -8.76 -14.10
N MET A 14 0.33 -9.31 -13.18
CA MET A 14 1.80 -9.35 -13.30
C MET A 14 2.40 -10.77 -13.29
N GLY A 15 1.59 -11.79 -13.65
CA GLY A 15 2.02 -13.19 -13.69
C GLY A 15 1.81 -13.95 -12.36
N SER A 16 1.87 -15.29 -12.43
CA SER A 16 1.65 -16.19 -11.29
C SER A 16 2.66 -15.92 -10.16
N ASP A 17 3.93 -15.78 -10.51
CA ASP A 17 5.01 -15.57 -9.54
C ASP A 17 4.75 -14.33 -8.67
N ASN A 18 4.16 -13.27 -9.23
CA ASN A 18 3.80 -12.08 -8.47
C ASN A 18 2.62 -12.33 -7.52
N VAL A 19 1.58 -13.02 -7.99
CA VAL A 19 0.38 -13.31 -7.18
C VAL A 19 0.74 -14.25 -6.04
N GLU A 20 1.47 -15.32 -6.35
CA GLU A 20 1.92 -16.34 -5.39
C GLU A 20 2.93 -15.78 -4.39
N TYR A 21 3.67 -14.71 -4.75
CA TYR A 21 4.59 -14.04 -3.83
C TYR A 21 3.89 -13.61 -2.53
N LEU A 22 2.61 -13.22 -2.57
CA LEU A 22 1.92 -12.73 -1.38
C LEU A 22 1.50 -13.86 -0.41
N GLN A 23 1.44 -15.11 -0.87
CA GLN A 23 1.05 -16.23 -0.01
C GLN A 23 2.03 -16.39 1.16
N GLY A 24 1.50 -16.47 2.38
CA GLY A 24 2.29 -16.48 3.62
C GLY A 24 2.89 -15.13 4.03
N ARG A 25 2.62 -14.04 3.28
CA ARG A 25 3.17 -12.69 3.49
C ARG A 25 2.10 -11.58 3.50
N VAL A 26 0.82 -11.97 3.53
CA VAL A 26 -0.32 -11.06 3.65
C VAL A 26 -0.24 -10.27 4.96
N GLY A 27 -0.42 -8.96 4.90
CA GLY A 27 -0.31 -8.06 6.04
C GLY A 27 1.12 -7.59 6.34
N ASP A 28 2.12 -8.05 5.57
CA ASP A 28 3.51 -7.61 5.66
C ASP A 28 4.00 -6.99 4.34
N THR A 29 4.03 -7.80 3.27
CA THR A 29 4.59 -7.36 1.97
C THR A 29 3.72 -6.31 1.31
N ASP A 30 2.41 -6.55 1.27
CA ASP A 30 1.40 -5.64 0.72
C ASP A 30 1.35 -4.32 1.48
N VAL A 31 1.53 -4.35 2.80
CA VAL A 31 1.64 -3.17 3.67
C VAL A 31 2.91 -2.38 3.36
N LYS A 32 4.08 -3.03 3.33
CA LYS A 32 5.37 -2.40 3.04
C LYS A 32 5.38 -1.75 1.66
N ASP A 33 4.78 -2.38 0.66
CA ASP A 33 4.68 -1.82 -0.69
C ASP A 33 3.80 -0.55 -0.72
N CYS A 34 2.70 -0.52 0.05
CA CYS A 34 1.88 0.68 0.21
C CYS A 34 2.66 1.83 0.86
N VAL A 35 3.38 1.58 1.95
CA VAL A 35 4.24 2.58 2.61
C VAL A 35 5.31 3.07 1.65
N LYS A 36 5.98 2.16 0.96
CA LYS A 36 7.05 2.52 0.03
C LYS A 36 6.56 3.40 -1.12
N ALA A 37 5.38 3.08 -1.67
CA ALA A 37 4.77 3.89 -2.71
C ALA A 37 4.41 5.30 -2.20
N CYS A 38 3.92 5.42 -0.96
CA CYS A 38 3.62 6.70 -0.33
C CYS A 38 4.89 7.56 -0.16
N GLU A 39 5.96 7.00 0.42
CA GLU A 39 7.26 7.67 0.58
C GLU A 39 7.82 8.16 -0.76
N GLN A 40 7.74 7.32 -1.80
CA GLN A 40 8.19 7.66 -3.15
C GLN A 40 7.36 8.81 -3.74
N ALA A 41 6.04 8.81 -3.52
CA ALA A 41 5.17 9.88 -3.97
C ALA A 41 5.50 11.21 -3.27
N LEU A 42 5.66 11.22 -1.94
CA LEU A 42 6.06 12.41 -1.18
C LEU A 42 7.44 12.93 -1.61
N THR A 43 8.36 12.02 -1.91
CA THR A 43 9.69 12.38 -2.41
C THR A 43 9.61 13.04 -3.79
N LYS A 44 8.84 12.47 -4.71
CA LYS A 44 8.74 12.90 -6.11
C LYS A 44 7.89 14.15 -6.29
N TYR A 45 6.79 14.29 -5.54
CA TYR A 45 5.80 15.34 -5.70
C TYR A 45 5.79 16.25 -4.47
N LYS A 46 6.61 17.31 -4.49
CA LYS A 46 6.79 18.24 -3.37
C LYS A 46 5.55 19.07 -2.98
N TRP A 47 4.49 18.99 -3.77
CA TRP A 47 3.20 19.64 -3.46
C TRP A 47 2.28 18.76 -2.59
N LEU A 48 2.65 17.50 -2.35
CA LEU A 48 1.97 16.63 -1.39
C LEU A 48 2.35 17.03 0.04
N ASP A 49 1.41 16.87 0.96
CA ASP A 49 1.52 17.25 2.37
C ASP A 49 1.62 15.98 3.21
N ASP A 50 2.78 15.77 3.86
CA ASP A 50 3.08 14.58 4.64
C ASP A 50 2.34 14.54 6.00
N ALA A 51 1.85 15.68 6.49
CA ALA A 51 1.03 15.76 7.69
C ALA A 51 -0.45 15.43 7.43
N ARG A 52 -0.87 15.27 6.17
CA ARG A 52 -2.27 15.02 5.78
C ARG A 52 -2.40 13.80 4.87
N ILE A 53 -2.11 12.64 5.43
CA ILE A 53 -2.24 11.34 4.77
C ILE A 53 -3.46 10.61 5.32
N GLY A 54 -4.26 10.03 4.43
CA GLY A 54 -5.43 9.22 4.79
C GLY A 54 -5.39 7.86 4.11
N LEU A 55 -5.98 6.86 4.77
CA LEU A 55 -6.09 5.49 4.28
C LEU A 55 -7.55 5.20 3.89
N SER A 56 -7.76 4.50 2.78
CA SER A 56 -9.10 4.13 2.32
C SER A 56 -9.08 2.82 1.54
N GLY A 57 -10.03 1.92 1.84
CA GLY A 57 -10.15 0.63 1.17
C GLY A 57 -11.28 -0.21 1.77
N GLY A 58 -11.85 -1.11 0.95
CA GLY A 58 -12.83 -2.11 1.37
C GLY A 58 -12.31 -3.54 1.18
N SER A 59 -12.91 -4.53 1.85
CA SER A 59 -12.47 -5.94 1.81
C SER A 59 -10.97 -6.09 2.15
N HIS A 60 -10.15 -6.68 1.28
CA HIS A 60 -8.68 -6.74 1.47
C HIS A 60 -8.04 -5.34 1.61
N GLY A 61 -8.61 -4.32 0.98
CA GLY A 61 -8.20 -2.94 1.18
C GLY A 61 -8.49 -2.44 2.60
N GLY A 62 -9.61 -2.84 3.19
CA GLY A 62 -9.94 -2.53 4.59
C GLY A 62 -9.04 -3.27 5.58
N PHE A 63 -8.68 -4.53 5.26
CA PHE A 63 -7.63 -5.27 5.96
C PHE A 63 -6.30 -4.51 5.94
N LEU A 64 -5.89 -3.98 4.78
CA LEU A 64 -4.68 -3.16 4.66
C LEU A 64 -4.79 -1.84 5.43
N VAL A 65 -5.95 -1.17 5.44
CA VAL A 65 -6.17 0.03 6.26
C VAL A 65 -5.89 -0.27 7.73
N ALA A 66 -6.43 -1.37 8.27
CA ALA A 66 -6.19 -1.74 9.66
C ALA A 66 -4.72 -2.06 9.94
N HIS A 67 -4.06 -2.82 9.05
CA HIS A 67 -2.65 -3.17 9.19
C HIS A 67 -1.72 -1.96 9.07
N LEU A 68 -1.98 -1.02 8.15
CA LEU A 68 -1.20 0.21 8.00
C LEU A 68 -1.33 1.07 9.27
N SER A 69 -2.55 1.30 9.75
CA SER A 69 -2.79 2.05 11.00
C SER A 69 -2.13 1.42 12.23
N GLY A 70 -2.04 0.08 12.28
CA GLY A 70 -1.45 -0.62 13.43
C GLY A 70 0.08 -0.75 13.37
N GLN A 71 0.66 -0.86 12.18
CA GLN A 71 2.11 -1.05 11.99
C GLN A 71 2.86 0.26 11.76
N TYR A 72 2.18 1.28 11.23
CA TYR A 72 2.71 2.61 10.90
C TYR A 72 1.76 3.69 11.43
N PRO A 73 1.71 3.91 12.77
CA PRO A 73 0.82 4.88 13.40
C PRO A 73 1.22 6.33 13.17
#